data_AF-A0A966K364-F1
#
_entry.id   AF-A0A966K364-F1
#
_cell.length_a   1.000
_cell.length_b   1.000
_cell.length_c   1.000
_cell.angle_alpha   90.00
_cell.angle_beta   90.00
_cell.angle_gamma   90.00
#
_symmetry.space_group_name_H-M   'P 1'
#
loop_
_entity.id
_entity.type
_entity.pdbx_description
1 polymer ?
#
loop_
_entity_poly.entity_id
_entity_poly.type
_entity_poly.pdbx_seq_one_letter_code
_entity_poly.pdbx_strand_id
1 'polypeptide(L)'
;MPSPLLQTHHSSDSLASEGWFASKLPHVGTTIFTTMSALAAEHQAINLGQGFPDFPCDPALLDAVNHAMHLGHNQYAPMPGISELRQALAKKIATLYGHHYDPHSEITVTAGATQAIFTAIAACVGPNDEVIVIEPAFDSYLPAIQLAGGKAIPIAMEIVRDGDGLVDSYALPWEALANAITPKTRLILTNTPHNPTASIWSAADLERLYSLVKDTSILILSDEVYEHMVFDGKPHESIARHAALAERSFLVSSFGKTFHVTGWKLAFIAAPAALMHEYRKVHQFNVFSVNTPMQYGIAHYLQNPKHYLGLPEFYQTKRDYFRAGLAST
;
A
#
# COMPACT_ATOMS: atom_id res chain seq x y z
N MET A 1 -37.57 22.86 8.67
CA MET A 1 -37.77 21.42 8.88
C MET A 1 -36.55 20.69 8.36
N PRO A 2 -35.72 20.10 9.23
CA PRO A 2 -34.51 19.42 8.79
C PRO A 2 -34.86 18.02 8.26
N SER A 3 -34.27 17.70 7.10
CA SER A 3 -34.39 16.41 6.41
C SER A 3 -33.79 15.28 7.26
N PRO A 4 -34.46 14.12 7.41
CA PRO A 4 -33.89 12.98 8.12
C PRO A 4 -32.86 12.29 7.22
N LEU A 5 -31.61 12.30 7.65
CA LEU A 5 -30.57 11.40 7.18
C LEU A 5 -31.09 9.96 7.33
N LEU A 6 -31.13 9.22 6.22
CA LEU A 6 -31.35 7.77 6.22
C LEU A 6 -30.21 7.10 7.00
N GLN A 7 -30.42 6.88 8.29
CA GLN A 7 -29.75 5.82 9.04
C GLN A 7 -30.41 4.50 8.64
N THR A 8 -29.91 3.87 7.58
CA THR A 8 -30.19 2.46 7.35
C THR A 8 -29.32 1.65 8.31
N HIS A 9 -29.83 1.43 9.52
CA HIS A 9 -29.37 0.35 10.38
C HIS A 9 -29.71 -0.98 9.71
N HIS A 10 -28.84 -1.49 8.85
CA HIS A 10 -28.82 -2.91 8.57
C HIS A 10 -28.17 -3.61 9.77
N SER A 11 -29.03 -4.20 10.59
CA SER A 11 -28.70 -5.12 11.67
C SER A 11 -28.01 -6.37 11.10
N SER A 12 -26.69 -6.30 10.89
CA SER A 12 -25.85 -7.49 11.03
C SER A 12 -25.48 -7.60 12.50
N ASP A 13 -26.43 -8.05 13.32
CA ASP A 13 -26.16 -8.37 14.72
C ASP A 13 -25.16 -9.52 14.76
N SER A 14 -23.90 -9.13 14.98
CA SER A 14 -23.22 -9.47 16.23
C SER A 14 -23.22 -10.96 16.59
N LEU A 15 -22.34 -11.72 15.93
CA LEU A 15 -21.54 -12.70 16.66
C LEU A 15 -20.46 -11.96 17.45
N ALA A 16 -20.84 -10.97 18.28
CA ALA A 16 -19.92 -10.42 19.26
C ALA A 16 -19.45 -11.60 20.12
N SER A 17 -18.18 -11.59 20.49
CA SER A 17 -17.55 -12.61 21.33
C SER A 17 -18.07 -12.60 22.78
N GLU A 18 -19.31 -12.14 23.00
CA GLU A 18 -19.96 -12.01 24.29
C GLU A 18 -19.84 -13.32 25.07
N GLY A 19 -19.08 -13.25 26.16
CA GLY A 19 -18.84 -14.38 27.07
C GLY A 19 -17.58 -15.22 26.82
N TRP A 20 -16.85 -15.05 25.70
CA TRP A 20 -15.66 -15.86 25.39
C TRP A 20 -14.35 -15.12 25.60
N PHE A 21 -14.19 -13.93 25.00
CA PHE A 21 -13.01 -13.08 25.15
C PHE A 21 -13.33 -11.64 24.72
N ALA A 22 -12.56 -10.67 25.22
CA ALA A 22 -12.65 -9.29 24.76
C ALA A 22 -12.05 -9.14 23.36
N SER A 23 -12.84 -8.66 22.39
CA SER A 23 -12.34 -8.38 21.05
C SER A 23 -11.23 -7.32 21.10
N LYS A 24 -10.14 -7.56 20.35
CA LYS A 24 -9.09 -6.54 20.15
C LYS A 24 -9.52 -5.43 19.17
N LEU A 25 -10.61 -5.64 18.43
CA LEU A 25 -11.16 -4.73 17.41
C LEU A 25 -12.69 -4.63 17.54
N PRO A 26 -13.24 -4.13 18.67
CA PRO A 26 -14.68 -4.15 18.93
C PRO A 26 -15.50 -3.20 18.03
N HIS A 27 -14.84 -2.30 17.31
CA HIS A 27 -15.49 -1.28 16.46
C HIS A 27 -15.24 -1.49 14.96
N VAL A 28 -14.57 -2.59 14.59
CA VAL A 28 -14.30 -2.90 13.18
C VAL A 28 -15.46 -3.72 12.62
N GLY A 29 -16.16 -3.16 11.64
CA GLY A 29 -17.21 -3.84 10.88
C GLY A 29 -16.73 -4.36 9.53
N THR A 30 -17.67 -4.87 8.73
CA THR A 30 -17.42 -5.22 7.32
C THR A 30 -16.95 -4.00 6.53
N THR A 31 -15.92 -4.17 5.69
CA THR A 31 -15.38 -3.05 4.88
C THR A 31 -16.44 -2.50 3.91
N ILE A 32 -16.40 -1.19 3.64
CA ILE A 32 -17.31 -0.53 2.69
C ILE A 32 -17.25 -1.15 1.28
N PHE A 33 -16.09 -1.70 0.89
CA PHE A 33 -15.89 -2.35 -0.40
C PHE A 33 -16.79 -3.57 -0.59
N THR A 34 -16.96 -4.38 0.46
CA THR A 34 -17.84 -5.56 0.41
C THR A 34 -19.29 -5.13 0.24
N THR A 35 -19.74 -4.15 1.03
CA THR A 35 -21.10 -3.62 0.96
C THR A 35 -21.41 -3.01 -0.40
N MET A 36 -20.50 -2.19 -0.95
CA MET A 36 -20.71 -1.54 -2.25
C MET A 36 -20.68 -2.51 -3.41
N SER A 37 -19.83 -3.55 -3.34
CA SER A 37 -19.81 -4.60 -4.35
C SER A 37 -21.12 -5.39 -4.41
N ALA A 38 -21.68 -5.72 -3.23
CA ALA A 38 -22.96 -6.41 -3.14
C ALA A 38 -24.11 -5.58 -3.71
N LEU A 39 -24.19 -4.30 -3.34
CA LEU A 39 -25.21 -3.38 -3.85
C LEU A 39 -25.08 -3.13 -5.35
N ALA A 40 -23.86 -2.99 -5.88
CA ALA A 40 -23.67 -2.85 -7.32
C ALA A 40 -24.16 -4.09 -8.10
N ALA A 41 -23.92 -5.29 -7.56
CA ALA A 41 -24.42 -6.52 -8.17
C ALA A 41 -25.96 -6.62 -8.09
N GLU A 42 -26.55 -6.27 -6.94
CA GLU A 42 -28.01 -6.24 -6.73
C GLU A 42 -28.71 -5.29 -7.72
N HIS A 43 -28.14 -4.10 -7.93
CA HIS A 43 -28.72 -3.09 -8.82
C HIS A 43 -28.26 -3.19 -10.27
N GLN A 44 -27.46 -4.21 -10.63
CA GLN A 44 -26.84 -4.34 -11.95
C GLN A 44 -26.11 -3.05 -12.39
N ALA A 45 -25.52 -2.34 -11.44
CA ALA A 45 -24.83 -1.08 -11.69
C ALA A 45 -23.44 -1.31 -12.29
N ILE A 46 -22.95 -0.34 -13.05
CA ILE A 46 -21.53 -0.30 -13.42
C ILE A 46 -20.73 0.00 -12.14
N ASN A 47 -19.95 -0.97 -11.68
CA ASN A 47 -19.23 -0.87 -10.42
C ASN A 47 -17.88 -0.16 -10.59
N LEU A 48 -17.87 1.15 -10.38
CA LEU A 48 -16.64 1.96 -10.34
C LEU A 48 -16.02 2.06 -8.93
N GLY A 49 -16.60 1.39 -7.93
CA GLY A 49 -16.11 1.41 -6.54
C GLY A 49 -15.10 0.30 -6.22
N GLN A 50 -14.99 -0.73 -7.06
CA GLN A 50 -14.01 -1.80 -6.89
C GLN A 50 -12.63 -1.37 -7.39
N GLY A 51 -11.66 -1.28 -6.46
CA GLY A 51 -10.28 -0.91 -6.75
C GLY A 51 -9.41 -2.02 -7.38
N PHE A 52 -9.97 -2.78 -8.35
CA PHE A 52 -9.25 -3.78 -9.14
C PHE A 52 -9.68 -3.77 -10.62
N PRO A 53 -8.82 -4.17 -11.57
CA PRO A 53 -9.17 -4.24 -12.99
C PRO A 53 -10.29 -5.24 -13.30
N ASP A 54 -11.21 -4.85 -14.18
CA ASP A 54 -12.28 -5.69 -14.75
C ASP A 54 -11.89 -6.33 -16.10
N PHE A 55 -10.61 -6.20 -16.48
CA PHE A 55 -10.01 -6.79 -17.67
C PHE A 55 -8.94 -7.83 -17.29
N PRO A 56 -8.65 -8.81 -18.17
CA PRO A 56 -7.65 -9.83 -17.87
C PRO A 56 -6.23 -9.25 -17.75
N CYS A 57 -5.38 -9.92 -16.98
CA CYS A 57 -3.94 -9.66 -16.95
C CYS A 57 -3.24 -10.13 -18.23
N ASP A 58 -1.96 -9.75 -18.41
CA ASP A 58 -1.14 -10.22 -19.52
C ASP A 58 -1.00 -11.76 -19.51
N PRO A 59 -1.38 -12.47 -20.59
CA PRO A 59 -1.22 -13.93 -20.69
C PRO A 59 0.22 -14.41 -20.46
N ALA A 60 1.24 -13.63 -20.83
CA ALA A 60 2.64 -14.00 -20.61
C ALA A 60 2.98 -14.17 -19.12
N LEU A 61 2.30 -13.43 -18.23
CA LEU A 61 2.44 -13.60 -16.79
C LEU A 61 1.81 -14.91 -16.31
N LEU A 62 0.64 -15.27 -16.84
CA LEU A 62 -0.02 -16.55 -16.55
C LEU A 62 0.86 -17.72 -17.00
N ASP A 63 1.41 -17.64 -18.21
CA ASP A 63 2.28 -18.66 -18.78
C ASP A 63 3.54 -18.86 -17.95
N ALA A 64 4.16 -17.77 -17.47
CA ALA A 64 5.34 -17.84 -16.61
C ALA A 64 5.06 -18.56 -15.27
N VAL A 65 3.91 -18.29 -14.65
CA VAL A 65 3.49 -18.97 -13.42
C VAL A 65 3.15 -20.44 -13.67
N ASN A 66 2.39 -20.72 -14.73
CA ASN A 66 2.06 -22.08 -15.12
C ASN A 66 3.33 -22.89 -15.39
N HIS A 67 4.29 -22.31 -16.10
CA HIS A 67 5.57 -22.95 -16.36
C HIS A 67 6.31 -23.30 -15.05
N ALA A 68 6.36 -22.38 -14.09
CA ALA A 68 6.97 -22.64 -12.79
C ALA A 68 6.30 -23.81 -12.03
N MET A 69 4.96 -23.90 -12.09
CA MET A 69 4.23 -25.03 -11.51
C MET A 69 4.60 -26.36 -12.17
N HIS A 70 4.67 -26.40 -13.50
CA HIS A 70 5.03 -27.60 -14.26
C HIS A 70 6.48 -28.04 -14.02
N LEU A 71 7.40 -27.10 -13.76
CA LEU A 71 8.78 -27.38 -13.35
C LEU A 71 8.90 -27.90 -11.91
N GLY A 72 7.80 -28.03 -11.17
CA GLY A 72 7.79 -28.58 -9.82
C GLY A 72 8.08 -27.55 -8.72
N HIS A 73 8.03 -26.25 -9.00
CA HIS A 73 8.19 -25.18 -8.00
C HIS A 73 6.95 -25.02 -7.11
N ASN A 74 6.45 -26.12 -6.54
CA ASN A 74 5.21 -26.19 -5.77
C ASN A 74 5.44 -26.38 -4.26
N GLN A 75 6.70 -26.55 -3.84
CA GLN A 75 7.09 -26.69 -2.43
C GLN A 75 7.43 -25.32 -1.82
N TYR A 76 7.69 -25.27 -0.50
CA TYR A 76 7.99 -24.03 0.21
C TYR A 76 9.13 -23.23 -0.42
N ALA A 77 8.89 -21.93 -0.60
CA ALA A 77 9.94 -20.96 -0.87
C ALA A 77 10.75 -20.67 0.40
N PRO A 78 11.99 -20.15 0.29
CA PRO A 78 12.70 -19.58 1.44
C PRO A 78 11.86 -18.50 2.15
N MET A 79 12.01 -18.34 3.45
CA MET A 79 11.20 -17.38 4.26
C MET A 79 11.20 -15.95 3.69
N PRO A 80 12.35 -15.38 3.28
CA PRO A 80 12.36 -14.05 2.66
C PRO A 80 11.76 -13.99 1.25
N GLY A 81 11.49 -15.13 0.63
CA GLY A 81 11.20 -15.29 -0.80
C GLY A 81 12.39 -15.83 -1.60
N ILE A 82 12.11 -16.27 -2.82
CA ILE A 82 13.12 -16.84 -3.72
C ILE A 82 14.19 -15.81 -4.08
N SER A 83 15.41 -16.27 -4.34
CA SER A 83 16.57 -15.38 -4.54
C SER A 83 16.44 -14.55 -5.81
N GLU A 84 15.96 -15.18 -6.88
CA GLU A 84 15.78 -14.63 -8.22
C GLU A 84 14.85 -13.42 -8.19
N LEU A 85 13.73 -13.53 -7.48
CA LEU A 85 12.79 -12.44 -7.32
C LEU A 85 13.41 -11.29 -6.52
N ARG A 86 14.03 -11.57 -5.37
CA ARG A 86 14.65 -10.51 -4.54
C ARG A 86 15.76 -9.78 -5.30
N GLN A 87 16.59 -10.48 -6.08
CA GLN A 87 17.61 -9.86 -6.93
C GLN A 87 17.00 -8.99 -8.03
N ALA A 88 15.95 -9.46 -8.70
CA ALA A 88 15.24 -8.68 -9.71
C ALA A 88 14.64 -7.40 -9.11
N LEU A 89 14.13 -7.47 -7.88
CA LEU A 89 13.57 -6.32 -7.17
C LEU A 89 14.64 -5.30 -6.74
N ALA A 90 15.76 -5.76 -6.18
CA ALA A 90 16.89 -4.89 -5.86
C ALA A 90 17.38 -4.13 -7.11
N LYS A 91 17.52 -4.84 -8.23
CA LYS A 91 17.90 -4.24 -9.52
C LYS A 91 16.85 -3.23 -10.02
N LYS A 92 15.56 -3.58 -9.94
CA LYS A 92 14.45 -2.69 -10.33
C LYS A 92 14.48 -1.39 -9.53
N ILE A 93 14.58 -1.48 -8.20
CA ILE A 93 14.61 -0.31 -7.31
C ILE A 93 15.83 0.57 -7.61
N ALA A 94 17.02 -0.02 -7.73
CA ALA A 94 18.24 0.72 -8.08
C ALA A 94 18.11 1.44 -9.43
N THR A 95 17.51 0.78 -10.43
CA THR A 95 17.32 1.36 -11.76
C THR A 95 16.31 2.51 -11.75
N LEU A 96 15.20 2.37 -11.01
CA LEU A 96 14.11 3.36 -11.02
C LEU A 96 14.37 4.54 -10.08
N TYR A 97 14.92 4.26 -8.90
CA TYR A 97 14.96 5.20 -7.77
C TYR A 97 16.39 5.50 -7.29
N GLY A 98 17.41 4.80 -7.81
CA GLY A 98 18.81 5.04 -7.49
C GLY A 98 19.32 4.42 -6.18
N HIS A 99 18.45 3.76 -5.41
CA HIS A 99 18.81 3.12 -4.14
C HIS A 99 19.14 1.64 -4.29
N HIS A 100 20.17 1.19 -3.58
CA HIS A 100 20.66 -0.18 -3.65
C HIS A 100 20.35 -0.91 -2.35
N TYR A 101 19.27 -1.71 -2.36
CA TYR A 101 18.99 -2.66 -1.29
C TYR A 101 19.73 -3.98 -1.51
N ASP A 102 20.31 -4.56 -0.47
CA ASP A 102 20.86 -5.91 -0.50
C ASP A 102 19.72 -6.94 -0.59
N PRO A 103 19.64 -7.74 -1.67
CA PRO A 103 18.52 -8.65 -1.88
C PRO A 103 18.46 -9.73 -0.79
N HIS A 104 19.57 -10.07 -0.13
CA HIS A 104 19.59 -11.09 0.91
C HIS A 104 19.03 -10.59 2.24
N SER A 105 19.39 -9.41 2.68
CA SER A 105 19.09 -8.88 4.02
C SER A 105 18.00 -7.81 4.04
N GLU A 106 17.69 -7.16 2.91
CA GLU A 106 16.89 -5.93 2.88
C GLU A 106 15.59 -6.03 2.09
N ILE A 107 15.31 -7.17 1.45
CA ILE A 107 14.07 -7.39 0.69
C ILE A 107 13.37 -8.66 1.19
N THR A 108 12.06 -8.57 1.42
CA THR A 108 11.22 -9.72 1.76
C THR A 108 9.97 -9.74 0.89
N VAL A 109 9.66 -10.89 0.30
CA VAL A 109 8.42 -11.14 -0.45
C VAL A 109 7.29 -11.43 0.53
N THR A 110 6.11 -10.88 0.26
CA THR A 110 4.99 -10.85 1.21
C THR A 110 3.69 -11.34 0.57
N ALA A 111 2.78 -11.83 1.41
CA ALA A 111 1.44 -12.27 1.01
C ALA A 111 0.51 -11.06 0.78
N GLY A 112 0.91 -10.22 -0.18
CA GLY A 112 0.26 -8.96 -0.51
C GLY A 112 0.71 -7.81 0.39
N ALA A 113 0.50 -6.58 -0.09
CA ALA A 113 0.92 -5.37 0.61
C ALA A 113 0.23 -5.23 1.98
N THR A 114 -1.01 -5.72 2.12
CA THR A 114 -1.72 -5.75 3.41
C THR A 114 -0.94 -6.52 4.48
N GLN A 115 -0.39 -7.69 4.16
CA GLN A 115 0.44 -8.43 5.10
C GLN A 115 1.77 -7.74 5.36
N ALA A 116 2.36 -7.11 4.33
CA ALA A 116 3.59 -6.33 4.49
C ALA A 116 3.42 -5.18 5.49
N ILE A 117 2.38 -4.39 5.32
CA ILE A 117 2.04 -3.23 6.16
C ILE A 117 1.73 -3.68 7.58
N PHE A 118 0.88 -4.70 7.74
CA PHE A 118 0.57 -5.25 9.06
C PHE A 118 1.83 -5.73 9.78
N THR A 119 2.72 -6.44 9.08
CA THR A 119 3.93 -7.00 9.67
C THR A 119 4.95 -5.92 10.04
N ALA A 120 5.09 -4.87 9.23
CA ALA A 120 5.94 -3.73 9.54
C ALA A 120 5.44 -2.97 10.79
N ILE A 121 4.13 -2.71 10.88
CA ILE A 121 3.51 -2.10 12.05
C ILE A 121 3.73 -2.98 13.29
N ALA A 122 3.40 -4.28 13.20
CA ALA A 122 3.57 -5.22 14.31
C ALA A 122 5.04 -5.41 14.75
N ALA A 123 6.01 -5.17 13.86
CA ALA A 123 7.44 -5.30 14.17
C ALA A 123 8.01 -4.08 14.92
N CYS A 124 7.42 -2.89 14.77
CA CYS A 124 8.00 -1.65 15.30
C CYS A 124 7.09 -0.80 16.19
N VAL A 125 5.79 -1.10 16.25
CA VAL A 125 4.80 -0.37 17.06
C VAL A 125 4.40 -1.20 18.27
N GLY A 126 4.39 -0.59 19.45
CA GLY A 126 3.92 -1.19 20.68
C GLY A 126 3.05 -0.27 21.54
N PRO A 127 2.71 -0.72 22.77
CA PRO A 127 1.98 0.10 23.73
C PRO A 127 2.67 1.45 23.98
N ASN A 128 1.88 2.52 23.97
CA ASN A 128 2.28 3.93 24.12
C ASN A 128 2.99 4.56 22.91
N ASP A 129 3.27 3.83 21.84
CA ASP A 129 3.74 4.43 20.60
C ASP A 129 2.58 5.14 19.87
N GLU A 130 2.89 6.27 19.25
CA GLU A 130 1.99 7.02 18.37
C GLU A 130 2.37 6.78 16.90
N VAL A 131 1.38 6.54 16.05
CA VAL A 131 1.55 6.35 14.60
C VAL A 131 0.78 7.42 13.88
N ILE A 132 1.48 8.30 13.15
CA ILE A 132 0.84 9.34 12.35
C ILE A 132 0.29 8.70 11.07
N VAL A 133 -0.99 8.97 10.79
CA VAL A 133 -1.70 8.47 9.61
C VAL A 133 -2.26 9.67 8.84
N ILE A 134 -1.95 9.77 7.56
CA ILE A 134 -2.48 10.82 6.69
C ILE A 134 -3.86 10.39 6.18
N GLU A 135 -4.88 11.22 6.38
CA GLU A 135 -6.26 10.93 5.98
C GLU A 135 -6.67 11.72 4.72
N PRO A 136 -7.48 11.15 3.82
CA PRO A 136 -8.17 9.86 3.94
C PRO A 136 -7.22 8.67 3.79
N ALA A 137 -7.30 7.69 4.69
CA ALA A 137 -6.34 6.60 4.75
C ALA A 137 -6.88 5.27 4.18
N PHE A 138 -5.98 4.40 3.72
CA PHE A 138 -6.34 3.02 3.42
C PHE A 138 -6.79 2.30 4.70
N ASP A 139 -7.93 1.62 4.61
CA ASP A 139 -8.68 1.10 5.76
C ASP A 139 -7.91 0.12 6.65
N SER A 140 -6.92 -0.60 6.09
CA SER A 140 -6.13 -1.57 6.83
C SER A 140 -5.14 -0.99 7.85
N TYR A 141 -4.83 0.32 7.78
CA TYR A 141 -3.81 0.93 8.64
C TYR A 141 -4.23 0.99 10.10
N LEU A 142 -5.42 1.55 10.38
CA LEU A 142 -5.88 1.80 11.75
C LEU A 142 -6.06 0.49 12.56
N PRO A 143 -6.68 -0.57 12.02
CA PRO A 143 -6.79 -1.84 12.73
C PRO A 143 -5.43 -2.48 13.03
N ALA A 144 -4.45 -2.36 12.13
CA ALA A 144 -3.11 -2.88 12.36
C ALA A 144 -2.40 -2.16 13.52
N ILE A 145 -2.49 -0.82 13.57
CA ILE A 145 -1.94 -0.01 14.66
C ILE A 145 -2.59 -0.39 16.00
N GLN A 146 -3.93 -0.51 16.02
CA GLN A 146 -4.67 -0.89 17.22
C GLN A 146 -4.30 -2.31 17.70
N LEU A 147 -4.16 -3.27 16.78
CA LEU A 147 -3.76 -4.65 17.12
C LEU A 147 -2.34 -4.74 17.71
N ALA A 148 -1.45 -3.83 17.31
CA ALA A 148 -0.10 -3.68 17.86
C ALA A 148 -0.08 -2.93 19.22
N GLY A 149 -1.20 -2.36 19.65
CA GLY A 149 -1.31 -1.59 20.89
C GLY A 149 -0.86 -0.13 20.77
N GLY A 150 -0.59 0.33 19.54
CA GLY A 150 -0.26 1.73 19.27
C GLY A 150 -1.50 2.62 19.20
N LYS A 151 -1.27 3.94 19.23
CA LYS A 151 -2.30 4.96 19.04
C LYS A 151 -2.15 5.62 17.69
N ALA A 152 -3.17 5.54 16.85
CA ALA A 152 -3.22 6.28 15.59
C ALA A 152 -3.43 7.79 15.86
N ILE A 153 -2.64 8.62 15.19
CA ILE A 153 -2.74 10.08 15.19
C ILE A 153 -3.12 10.50 13.76
N PRO A 154 -4.43 10.59 13.45
CA PRO A 154 -4.89 10.94 12.11
C PRO A 154 -4.64 12.43 11.82
N ILE A 155 -4.13 12.73 10.62
CA ILE A 155 -3.93 14.09 10.12
C ILE A 155 -4.56 14.19 8.74
N ALA A 156 -5.63 14.99 8.62
CA ALA A 156 -6.37 15.14 7.39
C ALA A 156 -5.63 16.01 6.37
N MET A 157 -5.55 15.54 5.13
CA MET A 157 -5.09 16.32 3.98
C MET A 157 -5.92 17.60 3.80
N GLU A 158 -5.26 18.64 3.31
CA GLU A 158 -5.91 19.90 2.99
C GLU A 158 -6.61 19.80 1.63
N ILE A 159 -7.86 20.25 1.58
CA ILE A 159 -8.64 20.34 0.33
C ILE A 159 -8.29 21.66 -0.35
N VAL A 160 -7.67 21.58 -1.54
CA VAL A 160 -7.39 22.74 -2.38
C VAL A 160 -8.56 22.93 -3.33
N ARG A 161 -9.10 24.16 -3.39
CA ARG A 161 -10.24 24.52 -4.23
C ARG A 161 -9.84 25.43 -5.38
N ASP A 162 -10.50 25.28 -6.51
CA ASP A 162 -10.34 26.17 -7.66
C ASP A 162 -11.11 27.50 -7.48
N GLY A 163 -11.08 28.35 -8.52
CA GLY A 163 -11.76 29.65 -8.53
C GLY A 163 -13.30 29.56 -8.44
N ASP A 164 -13.88 28.41 -8.76
CA ASP A 164 -15.32 28.15 -8.69
C ASP A 164 -15.71 27.45 -7.36
N GLY A 165 -14.73 27.18 -6.49
CA GLY A 165 -14.92 26.57 -5.19
C GLY A 165 -15.04 25.04 -5.23
N LEU A 166 -14.81 24.40 -6.37
CA LEU A 166 -14.79 22.94 -6.51
C LEU A 166 -13.46 22.37 -5.98
N VAL A 167 -13.44 21.08 -5.63
CA VAL A 167 -12.20 20.42 -5.19
C VAL A 167 -11.30 20.21 -6.40
N ASP A 168 -10.16 20.87 -6.40
CA ASP A 168 -9.14 20.75 -7.46
C ASP A 168 -8.11 19.67 -7.11
N SER A 169 -7.57 19.72 -5.90
CA SER A 169 -6.52 18.81 -5.45
C SER A 169 -6.47 18.66 -3.93
N TYR A 170 -5.59 17.78 -3.47
CA TYR A 170 -5.33 17.55 -2.04
C TYR A 170 -3.86 17.84 -1.75
N ALA A 171 -3.59 18.59 -0.68
CA ALA A 171 -2.25 18.95 -0.24
C ALA A 171 -1.90 18.28 1.10
N LEU A 172 -0.61 18.01 1.28
CA LEU A 172 -0.10 17.50 2.54
C LEU A 172 -0.09 18.61 3.60
N PRO A 173 -0.65 18.35 4.79
CA PRO A 173 -0.83 19.34 5.85
C PRO A 173 0.45 19.46 6.69
N TRP A 174 1.54 19.94 6.07
CA TRP A 174 2.90 19.87 6.64
C TRP A 174 3.03 20.50 8.03
N GLU A 175 2.32 21.59 8.30
CA GLU A 175 2.32 22.21 9.63
C GLU A 175 1.59 21.35 10.66
N ALA A 176 0.44 20.78 10.32
CA ALA A 176 -0.28 19.87 11.21
C ALA A 176 0.51 18.58 11.48
N LEU A 177 1.20 18.05 10.44
CA LEU A 177 2.14 16.94 10.55
C LEU A 177 3.26 17.26 11.56
N ALA A 178 3.88 18.44 11.45
CA ALA A 178 4.93 18.87 12.37
C ALA A 178 4.42 18.98 13.82
N ASN A 179 3.24 19.59 14.00
CA ASN A 179 2.63 19.80 15.31
C ASN A 179 2.15 18.49 15.97
N ALA A 180 1.91 17.44 15.17
CA ALA A 180 1.50 16.13 15.67
C ALA A 180 2.67 15.26 16.15
N ILE A 181 3.92 15.63 15.84
CA ILE A 181 5.10 14.88 16.26
C ILE A 181 5.33 15.09 17.76
N THR A 182 5.44 14.00 18.49
CA THR A 182 5.74 13.96 19.92
C THR A 182 6.89 12.99 20.20
N PRO A 183 7.46 12.97 21.42
CA PRO A 183 8.42 11.93 21.81
C PRO A 183 7.88 10.50 21.74
N LYS A 184 6.55 10.32 21.61
CA LYS A 184 5.91 9.01 21.44
C LYS A 184 5.73 8.62 19.98
N THR A 185 5.94 9.53 19.02
CA THR A 185 5.80 9.23 17.60
C THR A 185 6.83 8.17 17.20
N ARG A 186 6.35 7.00 16.81
CA ARG A 186 7.16 5.86 16.40
C ARG A 186 7.28 5.76 14.89
N LEU A 187 6.16 5.99 14.21
CA LEU A 187 6.00 5.67 12.79
C LEU A 187 5.15 6.75 12.12
N ILE A 188 5.54 7.15 10.91
CA ILE A 188 4.71 7.92 9.98
C ILE A 188 4.33 7.00 8.82
N LEU A 189 3.02 6.86 8.57
CA LEU A 189 2.49 6.15 7.42
C LEU A 189 2.31 7.12 6.26
N THR A 190 2.94 6.82 5.14
CA THR A 190 2.81 7.58 3.88
C THR A 190 2.22 6.66 2.83
N ASN A 191 1.36 7.19 1.96
CA ASN A 191 0.83 6.47 0.81
C ASN A 191 0.93 7.35 -0.42
N THR A 192 1.78 6.97 -1.37
CA THR A 192 1.98 7.74 -2.60
C THR A 192 2.35 6.82 -3.77
N PRO A 193 1.64 6.88 -4.92
CA PRO A 193 0.41 7.62 -5.16
C PRO A 193 -0.73 7.26 -4.20
N HIS A 194 -1.46 8.29 -3.76
CA HIS A 194 -2.36 8.19 -2.62
C HIS A 194 -3.74 7.65 -3.02
N ASN A 195 -4.18 6.61 -2.34
CA ASN A 195 -5.56 6.12 -2.39
C ASN A 195 -6.33 6.68 -1.18
N PRO A 196 -7.42 7.43 -1.36
CA PRO A 196 -8.21 7.58 -2.59
C PRO A 196 -8.00 8.89 -3.37
N THR A 197 -7.19 9.83 -2.86
CA THR A 197 -7.16 11.21 -3.40
C THR A 197 -6.45 11.34 -4.75
N ALA A 198 -5.75 10.30 -5.21
CA ALA A 198 -4.88 10.30 -6.38
C ALA A 198 -3.73 11.33 -6.33
N SER A 199 -3.48 11.94 -5.17
CA SER A 199 -2.34 12.84 -4.97
C SER A 199 -1.02 12.08 -5.05
N ILE A 200 0.02 12.76 -5.52
CA ILE A 200 1.39 12.23 -5.59
C ILE A 200 2.33 13.17 -4.84
N TRP A 201 3.43 12.62 -4.36
CA TRP A 201 4.47 13.42 -3.72
C TRP A 201 5.39 14.02 -4.77
N SER A 202 5.95 15.18 -4.44
CA SER A 202 7.06 15.81 -5.15
C SER A 202 8.39 15.56 -4.43
N ALA A 203 9.52 15.83 -5.11
CA ALA A 203 10.82 15.83 -4.45
C ALA A 203 10.88 16.78 -3.25
N ALA A 204 10.16 17.91 -3.30
CA ALA A 204 10.06 18.85 -2.18
C ALA A 204 9.29 18.26 -0.99
N ASP A 205 8.34 17.37 -1.23
CA ASP A 205 7.62 16.66 -0.16
C ASP A 205 8.53 15.65 0.55
N LEU A 206 9.45 14.99 -0.16
CA LEU A 206 10.48 14.16 0.46
C LEU A 206 11.41 14.99 1.36
N GLU A 207 11.87 16.15 0.90
CA GLU A 207 12.71 17.05 1.72
C GLU A 207 11.99 17.58 2.96
N ARG A 208 10.69 17.86 2.84
CA ARG A 208 9.86 18.26 3.99
C ARG A 208 9.70 17.12 4.99
N LEU A 209 9.43 15.89 4.52
CA LEU A 209 9.39 14.73 5.39
C LEU A 209 10.74 14.51 6.09
N TYR A 210 11.84 14.58 5.35
CA TYR A 210 13.19 14.47 5.92
C TYR A 210 13.44 15.52 7.01
N SER A 211 13.07 16.77 6.75
CA SER A 211 13.20 17.87 7.71
C SER A 211 12.45 17.60 9.03
N LEU A 212 11.31 16.93 8.97
CA LEU A 212 10.52 16.56 10.16
C LEU A 212 11.16 15.42 10.97
N VAL A 213 11.83 14.47 10.30
CA VAL A 213 12.28 13.23 10.96
C VAL A 213 13.77 13.16 11.24
N LYS A 214 14.60 13.99 10.59
CA LYS A 214 16.08 13.85 10.59
C LYS A 214 16.70 13.78 11.99
N ASP A 215 16.20 14.55 12.95
CA ASP A 215 16.71 14.65 14.33
C ASP A 215 15.92 13.75 15.30
N THR A 216 15.24 12.73 14.78
CA THR A 216 14.38 11.82 15.54
C THR A 216 14.70 10.35 15.23
N SER A 217 14.13 9.44 16.02
CA SER A 217 14.11 8.00 15.74
C SER A 217 12.82 7.54 15.04
N ILE A 218 12.05 8.47 14.46
CA ILE A 218 10.78 8.17 13.78
C ILE A 218 11.08 7.33 12.53
N LEU A 219 10.39 6.20 12.41
CA LEU A 219 10.40 5.35 11.23
C LEU A 219 9.34 5.80 10.23
N ILE A 220 9.48 5.35 8.99
CA ILE A 220 8.49 5.60 7.93
C ILE A 220 8.03 4.25 7.37
N LEU A 221 6.74 4.13 7.11
CA LEU A 221 6.19 3.06 6.30
C LEU A 221 5.54 3.69 5.07
N SER A 222 6.24 3.55 3.93
CA SER A 222 5.85 4.08 2.63
C SER A 222 5.10 3.01 1.83
N ASP A 223 3.78 3.18 1.75
CA ASP A 223 2.91 2.39 0.89
C ASP A 223 2.93 2.96 -0.54
N GLU A 224 3.67 2.28 -1.41
CA GLU A 224 3.92 2.68 -2.80
C GLU A 224 3.32 1.67 -3.79
N VAL A 225 2.24 1.00 -3.43
CA VAL A 225 1.61 -0.04 -4.29
C VAL A 225 1.15 0.48 -5.66
N TYR A 226 0.99 1.79 -5.79
CA TYR A 226 0.61 2.48 -7.03
C TYR A 226 1.81 3.15 -7.74
N GLU A 227 3.07 2.80 -7.43
CA GLU A 227 4.30 3.42 -7.97
C GLU A 227 4.36 3.53 -9.51
N HIS A 228 3.63 2.68 -10.25
CA HIS A 228 3.57 2.68 -11.73
C HIS A 228 2.31 3.36 -12.29
N MET A 229 1.52 4.04 -11.46
CA MET A 229 0.29 4.75 -11.85
C MET A 229 0.43 6.26 -11.61
N VAL A 230 1.54 6.83 -12.08
CA VAL A 230 1.80 8.28 -12.06
C VAL A 230 1.64 8.83 -13.47
N PHE A 231 0.99 9.98 -13.62
CA PHE A 231 0.56 10.51 -14.91
C PHE A 231 1.26 11.82 -15.26
N ASP A 232 0.97 12.32 -16.47
CA ASP A 232 1.35 13.64 -16.97
C ASP A 232 2.88 13.84 -17.07
N GLY A 233 3.60 12.74 -17.35
CA GLY A 233 5.06 12.72 -17.44
C GLY A 233 5.79 12.96 -16.12
N LYS A 234 5.07 12.97 -14.99
CA LYS A 234 5.67 13.15 -13.67
C LYS A 234 6.35 11.87 -13.19
N PRO A 235 7.47 11.96 -12.46
CA PRO A 235 8.09 10.80 -11.84
C PRO A 235 7.31 10.34 -10.61
N HIS A 236 7.40 9.04 -10.29
CA HIS A 236 7.11 8.57 -8.95
C HIS A 236 8.26 8.93 -8.00
N GLU A 237 7.95 9.74 -6.99
CA GLU A 237 8.90 10.18 -5.96
C GLU A 237 8.92 9.18 -4.79
N SER A 238 9.47 7.99 -5.07
CA SER A 238 9.66 6.93 -4.08
C SER A 238 10.50 7.41 -2.89
N ILE A 239 10.19 6.90 -1.70
CA ILE A 239 11.00 7.14 -0.49
C ILE A 239 12.46 6.68 -0.68
N ALA A 240 12.68 5.71 -1.56
CA ALA A 240 14.00 5.21 -1.91
C ALA A 240 14.88 6.26 -2.61
N ARG A 241 14.30 7.30 -3.25
CA ARG A 241 15.08 8.36 -3.92
C ARG A 241 15.89 9.21 -2.94
N HIS A 242 15.51 9.25 -1.67
CA HIS A 242 16.17 10.05 -0.64
C HIS A 242 16.93 9.15 0.33
N ALA A 243 18.27 9.13 0.26
CA ALA A 243 19.12 8.18 0.99
C ALA A 243 18.83 8.14 2.51
N ALA A 244 18.77 9.29 3.18
CA ALA A 244 18.53 9.32 4.63
C ALA A 244 17.10 8.96 5.05
N LEU A 245 16.14 9.01 4.12
CA LEU A 245 14.77 8.52 4.37
C LEU A 245 14.74 7.01 4.17
N ALA A 246 15.36 6.50 3.10
CA ALA A 246 15.49 5.06 2.84
C ALA A 246 16.11 4.30 4.04
N GLU A 247 17.09 4.89 4.74
CA GLU A 247 17.74 4.36 5.94
C GLU A 247 16.83 4.16 7.18
N ARG A 248 15.59 4.67 7.13
CA ARG A 248 14.61 4.57 8.22
C ARG A 248 13.21 4.19 7.73
N SER A 249 13.12 3.70 6.49
CA SER A 249 11.84 3.42 5.85
C SER A 249 11.65 1.94 5.55
N PHE A 250 10.42 1.49 5.74
CA PHE A 250 9.86 0.34 5.06
C PHE A 250 9.17 0.80 3.78
N LEU A 251 9.65 0.38 2.62
CA LEU A 251 9.02 0.62 1.32
C LEU A 251 8.19 -0.61 0.94
N VAL A 252 6.89 -0.45 0.72
CA VAL A 252 5.97 -1.52 0.32
C VAL A 252 5.49 -1.31 -1.11
N SER A 253 5.43 -2.38 -1.90
CA SER A 253 4.87 -2.36 -3.25
C SER A 253 4.11 -3.65 -3.55
N SER A 254 3.25 -3.67 -4.58
CA SER A 254 2.30 -4.76 -4.85
C SER A 254 2.26 -5.17 -6.31
N PHE A 255 2.61 -6.42 -6.60
CA PHE A 255 2.47 -7.00 -7.93
C PHE A 255 1.02 -7.13 -8.35
N GLY A 256 0.10 -7.37 -7.40
CA GLY A 256 -1.32 -7.42 -7.70
C GLY A 256 -1.87 -6.11 -8.25
N LYS A 257 -1.33 -4.98 -7.77
CA LYS A 257 -1.68 -3.65 -8.28
C LYS A 257 -0.94 -3.33 -9.59
N THR A 258 0.34 -3.67 -9.67
CA THR A 258 1.14 -3.42 -10.89
C THR A 258 0.66 -4.23 -12.09
N PHE A 259 0.34 -5.53 -11.92
CA PHE A 259 0.12 -6.46 -13.02
C PHE A 259 -1.31 -7.01 -13.13
N HIS A 260 -2.28 -6.30 -12.55
CA HIS A 260 -3.72 -6.60 -12.73
C HIS A 260 -4.13 -7.99 -12.20
N VAL A 261 -3.44 -8.46 -11.17
CA VAL A 261 -3.65 -9.78 -10.56
C VAL A 261 -3.88 -9.64 -9.05
N THR A 262 -4.81 -8.76 -8.66
CA THR A 262 -5.07 -8.41 -7.24
C THR A 262 -5.38 -9.62 -6.35
N GLY A 263 -5.99 -10.67 -6.93
CA GLY A 263 -6.26 -11.94 -6.26
C GLY A 263 -5.02 -12.78 -5.96
N TRP A 264 -3.88 -12.53 -6.60
CA TRP A 264 -2.64 -13.30 -6.37
C TRP A 264 -1.98 -12.99 -5.03
N LYS A 265 -2.32 -11.84 -4.43
CA LYS A 265 -1.82 -11.42 -3.11
C LYS A 265 -0.30 -11.61 -3.00
N LEU A 266 0.44 -11.06 -3.97
CA LEU A 266 1.90 -11.04 -3.95
C LEU A 266 2.41 -9.60 -3.96
N ALA A 267 3.38 -9.33 -3.08
CA ALA A 267 3.99 -8.03 -2.86
C ALA A 267 5.43 -8.20 -2.39
N PHE A 268 6.12 -7.09 -2.17
CA PHE A 268 7.39 -7.10 -1.47
C PHE A 268 7.50 -5.88 -0.55
N ILE A 269 8.42 -5.98 0.39
CA ILE A 269 8.86 -4.89 1.25
C ILE A 269 10.38 -4.78 1.17
N ALA A 270 10.89 -3.55 1.09
CA ALA A 270 12.31 -3.24 1.16
C ALA A 270 12.59 -2.33 2.35
N ALA A 271 13.63 -2.62 3.12
CA ALA A 271 14.03 -1.82 4.27
C ALA A 271 15.49 -2.14 4.65
N PRO A 272 16.22 -1.22 5.29
CA PRO A 272 17.57 -1.47 5.78
C PRO A 272 17.68 -2.74 6.62
N ALA A 273 18.82 -3.42 6.55
CA ALA A 273 19.00 -4.76 7.12
C ALA A 273 18.58 -4.87 8.61
N ALA A 274 18.83 -3.83 9.41
CA ALA A 274 18.42 -3.79 10.82
C ALA A 274 16.89 -3.81 10.99
N LEU A 275 16.16 -3.02 10.20
CA LEU A 275 14.69 -3.01 10.23
C LEU A 275 14.11 -4.31 9.67
N MET A 276 14.70 -4.79 8.57
CA MET A 276 14.27 -6.02 7.92
C MET A 276 14.50 -7.26 8.81
N HIS A 277 15.52 -7.23 9.67
CA HIS A 277 15.77 -8.28 10.65
C HIS A 277 14.59 -8.44 11.63
N GLU A 278 14.10 -7.34 12.21
CA GLU A 278 12.92 -7.37 13.10
C GLU A 278 11.64 -7.70 12.33
N TYR A 279 11.46 -7.14 11.13
CA TYR A 279 10.34 -7.48 10.26
C TYR A 279 10.24 -8.98 10.00
N ARG A 280 11.37 -9.63 9.68
CA ARG A 280 11.42 -11.06 9.37
C ARG A 280 11.08 -11.94 10.58
N LYS A 281 11.34 -11.49 11.81
CA LYS A 281 10.93 -12.22 13.04
C LYS A 281 9.42 -12.32 13.19
N VAL A 282 8.68 -11.30 12.74
CA VAL A 282 7.21 -11.33 12.72
C VAL A 282 6.71 -12.11 11.51
N HIS A 283 7.25 -11.83 10.31
CA HIS A 283 6.88 -12.49 9.05
C HIS A 283 6.98 -14.03 9.14
N GLN A 284 8.06 -14.55 9.71
CA GLN A 284 8.31 -15.99 9.80
C GLN A 284 7.21 -16.76 10.56
N PHE A 285 6.49 -16.10 11.48
CA PHE A 285 5.41 -16.71 12.27
C PHE A 285 4.02 -16.26 11.85
N ASN A 286 3.92 -15.23 11.01
CA ASN A 286 2.65 -14.81 10.41
C ASN A 286 2.30 -15.72 9.23
N VAL A 287 3.26 -15.92 8.31
CA VAL A 287 3.04 -16.71 7.08
C VAL A 287 4.16 -17.69 6.76
N PHE A 288 5.34 -17.55 7.39
CA PHE A 288 6.57 -18.30 7.11
C PHE A 288 7.13 -18.09 5.69
N SER A 289 6.38 -18.46 4.65
CA SER A 289 6.76 -18.29 3.24
C SER A 289 5.54 -17.90 2.40
N VAL A 290 5.76 -17.48 1.16
CA VAL A 290 4.71 -17.01 0.25
C VAL A 290 4.66 -17.91 -0.99
N ASN A 291 3.52 -17.92 -1.70
CA ASN A 291 3.25 -18.78 -2.85
C ASN A 291 4.42 -18.87 -3.85
N THR A 292 5.07 -20.03 -3.91
CA THR A 292 6.32 -20.27 -4.64
C THR A 292 6.22 -20.07 -6.15
N PRO A 293 5.29 -20.71 -6.90
CA PRO A 293 5.27 -20.58 -8.35
C PRO A 293 4.96 -19.14 -8.81
N MET A 294 4.17 -18.40 -8.04
CA MET A 294 3.90 -16.98 -8.31
C MET A 294 5.18 -16.14 -8.25
N GLN A 295 6.08 -16.44 -7.31
CA GLN A 295 7.36 -15.73 -7.21
C GLN A 295 8.26 -15.98 -8.41
N TYR A 296 8.35 -17.23 -8.89
CA TYR A 296 9.13 -17.57 -10.09
C TYR A 296 8.55 -16.91 -11.34
N GLY A 297 7.23 -16.96 -11.53
CA GLY A 297 6.57 -16.31 -12.65
C GLY A 297 6.80 -14.81 -12.67
N ILE A 298 6.69 -14.14 -11.52
CA ILE A 298 6.97 -12.70 -11.39
C ILE A 298 8.46 -12.39 -11.63
N ALA A 299 9.38 -13.20 -11.09
CA ALA A 299 10.82 -13.01 -11.32
C ALA A 299 11.19 -13.08 -12.81
N HIS A 300 10.55 -14.00 -13.54
CA HIS A 300 10.69 -14.12 -15.00
C HIS A 300 10.05 -12.90 -15.71
N TYR A 301 8.82 -12.55 -15.35
CA TYR A 301 8.07 -11.46 -15.98
C TYR A 301 8.74 -10.10 -15.80
N LEU A 302 9.41 -9.88 -14.67
CA LEU A 302 10.18 -8.65 -14.38
C LEU A 302 11.43 -8.46 -15.24
N GLN A 303 11.89 -9.49 -15.96
CA GLN A 303 13.05 -9.36 -16.85
C GLN A 303 12.79 -8.41 -18.03
N ASN A 304 11.51 -8.13 -18.34
CA ASN A 304 11.12 -7.13 -19.32
C ASN A 304 10.54 -5.87 -18.63
N PRO A 305 11.32 -4.78 -18.53
CA PRO A 305 10.87 -3.55 -17.87
C PRO A 305 9.62 -2.91 -18.49
N LYS A 306 9.34 -3.19 -19.77
CA LYS A 306 8.18 -2.62 -20.47
C LYS A 306 6.85 -2.97 -19.78
N HIS A 307 6.78 -4.11 -19.10
CA HIS A 307 5.57 -4.55 -18.39
C HIS A 307 5.15 -3.61 -17.25
N TYR A 308 6.07 -2.83 -16.68
CA TYR A 308 5.74 -1.83 -15.65
C TYR A 308 5.99 -0.39 -16.12
N LEU A 309 6.98 -0.15 -16.99
CA LEU A 309 7.26 1.20 -17.51
C LEU A 309 6.16 1.74 -18.44
N GLY A 310 5.34 0.88 -19.06
CA GLY A 310 4.22 1.30 -19.91
C GLY A 310 2.91 1.60 -19.15
N LEU A 311 2.84 1.28 -17.86
CA LEU A 311 1.62 1.44 -17.06
C LEU A 311 1.15 2.89 -16.86
N PRO A 312 2.05 3.89 -16.70
CA PRO A 312 1.67 5.30 -16.66
C PRO A 312 0.76 5.72 -17.83
N GLU A 313 1.22 5.50 -19.06
CA GLU A 313 0.50 5.88 -20.28
C GLU A 313 -0.78 5.06 -20.46
N PHE A 314 -0.71 3.76 -20.16
CA PHE A 314 -1.85 2.84 -20.22
C PHE A 314 -3.02 3.32 -19.34
N TYR A 315 -2.74 3.68 -18.09
CA TYR A 315 -3.76 4.16 -17.16
C TYR A 315 -4.13 5.63 -17.39
N GLN A 316 -3.21 6.47 -17.84
CA GLN A 316 -3.51 7.86 -18.19
C GLN A 316 -4.57 7.94 -19.29
N THR A 317 -4.45 7.11 -20.33
CA THR A 317 -5.47 7.02 -21.41
C THR A 317 -6.87 6.73 -20.84
N LYS A 318 -6.97 5.81 -19.87
CA LYS A 318 -8.24 5.47 -19.21
C LYS A 318 -8.76 6.61 -18.33
N ARG A 319 -7.88 7.27 -17.57
CA ARG A 319 -8.21 8.45 -16.75
C ARG A 319 -8.77 9.56 -17.62
N ASP A 320 -8.11 9.88 -18.74
CA ASP A 320 -8.50 10.98 -19.61
C ASP A 320 -9.83 10.70 -20.30
N TYR A 321 -10.05 9.46 -20.75
CA TYR A 321 -11.35 9.02 -21.24
C TYR A 321 -12.46 9.18 -20.19
N PHE A 322 -12.20 8.74 -18.95
CA PHE A 322 -13.16 8.85 -17.85
C PHE A 322 -13.49 10.32 -17.52
N ARG A 323 -12.46 11.18 -17.40
CA ARG A 323 -12.64 12.61 -17.14
C ARG A 323 -13.42 13.30 -18.25
N ALA A 324 -13.15 12.98 -19.52
CA ALA A 324 -13.90 13.52 -20.65
C ALA A 324 -15.38 13.12 -20.60
N GLY A 325 -15.68 11.87 -20.21
CA GLY A 325 -17.05 11.40 -20.03
C GLY A 325 -17.82 12.07 -18.89
N LEU A 326 -17.13 12.45 -17.81
CA LEU A 326 -17.74 13.16 -16.67
C LEU A 326 -17.84 14.67 -16.87
N ALA A 327 -17.14 15.26 -17.85
CA ALA A 327 -17.12 16.71 -18.03
C ALA A 327 -18.51 17.32 -18.34
N SER A 328 -19.49 16.50 -18.71
CA SER A 328 -20.86 16.91 -19.04
C SER A 328 -21.92 16.40 -18.05
N THR A 329 -21.52 15.88 -16.88
CA THR A 329 -22.44 15.39 -15.82
C THR A 329 -22.56 16.39 -14.70
#